data_AF-A0A1I3RTM7-F1
#
_entry.id   AF-A0A1I3RTM7-F1
#
_cell.length_a   1.000
_cell.length_b   1.000
_cell.length_c   1.000
_cell.angle_alpha   90.00
_cell.angle_beta   90.00
_cell.angle_gamma   90.00
#
_symmetry.space_group_name_H-M   'P 1'
#
loop_
_entity.id
_entity.type
_entity.pdbx_description
1 polymer ?
#
loop_
_entity_poly.entity_id
_entity_poly.type
_entity_poly.pdbx_seq_one_letter_code
_entity_poly.pdbx_strand_id
1 'polypeptide(L)'
;QTDHITDWAEGGPTTVTNTQGLCARCNLAKQALGWRARTLPGTGRTRRHTVATTTPTGHTYHSRAPAPPGHIDIGTPREQLLHDLTA
;
A
#
# COMPACT_ATOMS: atom_id res chain seq x y z
N GLN A 1 9.92 -7.58 -8.77
CA GLN A 1 10.52 -7.88 -7.45
C GLN A 1 9.41 -8.06 -6.44
N THR A 2 9.58 -8.99 -5.51
CA THR A 2 8.82 -9.04 -4.25
C THR A 2 9.66 -8.35 -3.20
N ASP A 3 9.08 -7.36 -2.52
CA ASP A 3 9.78 -6.50 -1.57
C ASP A 3 8.95 -6.34 -0.30
N HIS A 4 9.61 -6.10 0.83
CA HIS A 4 8.92 -5.82 2.08
C HIS A 4 8.19 -4.47 1.99
N ILE A 5 7.05 -4.28 2.65
CA ILE A 5 6.39 -2.97 2.71
C ILE A 5 7.11 -2.09 3.73
N THR A 6 7.16 -2.53 4.98
CA THR A 6 8.07 -2.02 6.02
C THR A 6 9.36 -2.81 5.94
N ASP A 7 10.48 -2.11 5.80
CA ASP A 7 11.77 -2.72 5.53
C ASP A 7 12.20 -3.69 6.63
N TRP A 8 12.79 -4.82 6.21
CA TRP A 8 13.35 -5.79 7.15
C TRP A 8 14.44 -5.15 8.04
N ALA A 9 15.25 -4.24 7.46
CA ALA A 9 16.28 -3.51 8.17
C ALA A 9 15.71 -2.57 9.26
N GLU A 10 14.44 -2.17 9.15
CA GLU A 10 13.71 -1.37 10.14
C GLU A 10 12.86 -2.25 11.10
N GLY A 11 13.04 -3.57 11.05
CA GLY A 11 12.30 -4.53 11.89
C GLY A 11 10.98 -5.02 11.28
N GLY A 12 10.72 -4.73 10.00
CA GLY A 12 9.56 -5.25 9.28
C GLY A 12 9.56 -6.78 9.23
N PRO A 13 8.43 -7.45 9.55
CA PRO A 13 8.40 -8.91 9.59
C PRO A 13 8.40 -9.52 8.19
N THR A 14 9.00 -10.69 8.02
CA THR A 14 8.93 -11.44 6.76
C THR A 14 7.61 -12.22 6.70
N THR A 15 6.55 -11.56 6.23
CA THR A 15 5.21 -12.13 6.12
C THR A 15 4.57 -11.76 4.80
N VAL A 16 3.58 -12.54 4.36
CA VAL A 16 2.80 -12.24 3.15
C VAL A 16 2.00 -10.93 3.23
N THR A 17 1.73 -10.43 4.44
CA THR A 17 1.03 -9.16 4.66
C THR A 17 1.97 -7.94 4.63
N ASN A 18 3.28 -8.19 4.73
CA ASN A 18 4.33 -7.18 4.60
C ASN A 18 5.03 -7.30 3.24
N THR A 19 4.38 -7.79 2.19
CA THR A 19 4.96 -7.87 0.85
C THR A 19 4.21 -7.02 -0.17
N GLN A 20 4.98 -6.48 -1.11
CA GLN A 20 4.44 -5.78 -2.28
C GLN A 20 5.25 -6.12 -3.53
N GLY A 21 4.60 -6.00 -4.69
CA GLY A 21 5.24 -6.14 -5.98
C GLY A 21 5.75 -4.79 -6.49
N LEU A 22 7.06 -4.66 -6.70
CA LEU A 22 7.69 -3.47 -7.29
C LEU A 22 8.64 -3.84 -8.42
N CYS A 23 8.78 -2.95 -9.41
CA CYS A 23 9.91 -3.05 -10.34
C CYS A 23 11.23 -2.69 -9.62
N ALA A 24 12.37 -3.03 -10.21
CA ALA A 24 13.68 -2.79 -9.59
C ALA A 24 13.91 -1.31 -9.22
N ARG A 25 13.52 -0.38 -10.11
CA ARG A 25 13.66 1.07 -9.87
C ARG A 25 12.78 1.56 -8.71
N CYS A 26 11.52 1.13 -8.65
CA CYS A 26 10.62 1.54 -7.58
C CYS A 26 11.06 0.96 -6.22
N ASN A 27 11.59 -0.27 -6.22
CA ASN A 27 12.18 -0.87 -5.02
C ASN A 27 13.35 -0.02 -4.49
N LEU A 28 14.29 0.37 -5.36
CA LEU A 28 15.41 1.23 -4.97
C LEU A 28 14.95 2.60 -4.47
N ALA A 29 13.96 3.21 -5.11
CA ALA A 29 13.44 4.51 -4.69
C ALA A 29 12.81 4.48 -3.29
N LYS A 30 12.06 3.40 -2.97
CA LYS A 30 11.43 3.21 -1.66
C LYS A 30 12.42 3.18 -0.50
N GLN A 31 13.63 2.66 -0.72
CA GLN A 31 14.67 2.53 0.31
C GLN A 31 15.41 3.85 0.60
N ALA A 32 15.12 4.92 -0.15
CA ALA A 32 15.80 6.19 0.04
C ALA A 32 15.30 6.92 1.30
N LEU A 33 16.17 7.74 1.90
CA LEU A 33 15.85 8.50 3.10
C LEU A 33 14.58 9.34 2.94
N GLY A 34 13.72 9.32 3.95
CA GLY A 34 12.46 10.06 3.98
C GLY A 34 11.29 9.37 3.26
N TRP A 35 11.52 8.28 2.53
CA TRP A 35 10.45 7.41 2.06
C TRP A 35 9.97 6.52 3.18
N ARG A 36 8.66 6.24 3.21
CA ARG A 36 8.04 5.30 4.16
C ARG A 36 6.92 4.55 3.48
N ALA A 37 6.76 3.27 3.81
CA ALA A 37 5.63 2.48 3.35
C ALA A 37 5.02 1.65 4.50
N ARG A 38 3.70 1.53 4.50
CA ARG A 38 2.94 0.74 5.48
C ARG A 38 1.68 0.13 4.86
N THR A 39 1.31 -1.04 5.34
CA THR A 39 0.03 -1.66 4.99
C THR A 39 -1.11 -0.89 5.67
N LEU A 40 -2.17 -0.57 4.93
CA LEU A 40 -3.40 -0.06 5.50
C LEU A 40 -4.31 -1.22 5.90
N PRO A 41 -5.05 -1.12 7.02
CA PRO A 41 -6.11 -2.06 7.32
C PRO A 41 -7.08 -2.12 6.13
N GLY A 42 -7.37 -3.32 5.64
CA GLY A 42 -8.34 -3.47 4.56
C GLY A 42 -9.70 -2.94 4.99
N THR A 43 -10.22 -1.94 4.27
CA THR A 43 -11.55 -1.36 4.51
C THR A 43 -12.63 -2.12 3.73
N GLY A 44 -13.88 -2.07 4.22
CA GLY A 44 -15.02 -2.73 3.58
C GLY A 44 -15.03 -4.25 3.68
N ARG A 45 -15.97 -4.89 2.96
CA ARG A 45 -16.20 -6.35 3.02
C ARG A 45 -15.06 -7.18 2.42
N THR A 46 -14.27 -6.59 1.51
CA THR A 46 -13.27 -7.30 0.72
C THR A 46 -11.90 -7.33 1.40
N ARG A 47 -11.65 -6.47 2.40
CA ARG A 47 -10.36 -6.32 3.10
C ARG A 47 -9.17 -6.28 2.12
N ARG A 48 -9.33 -5.54 1.03
CA ARG A 48 -8.37 -5.49 -0.08
C ARG A 48 -7.03 -4.93 0.36
N HIS A 49 -5.94 -5.64 0.05
CA HIS A 49 -4.59 -5.23 0.39
C HIS A 49 -4.28 -3.85 -0.20
N THR A 50 -3.89 -2.93 0.67
CA THR A 50 -3.60 -1.54 0.30
C THR A 50 -2.32 -1.10 1.00
N VAL A 51 -1.42 -0.47 0.27
CA VAL A 51 -0.17 0.09 0.78
C VAL A 51 -0.23 1.60 0.69
N ALA A 52 0.05 2.30 1.79
CA ALA A 52 0.32 3.72 1.78
C ALA A 52 1.84 3.94 1.66
N THR A 53 2.25 4.73 0.67
CA THR A 53 3.64 5.18 0.49
C THR A 53 3.70 6.68 0.69
N THR A 54 4.50 7.12 1.66
CA THR A 54 4.77 8.53 1.92
C THR A 54 6.12 8.90 1.33
N THR A 55 6.12 9.94 0.50
CA THR A 55 7.31 10.51 -0.11
C THR A 55 8.08 11.40 0.88
N PRO A 56 9.35 11.74 0.61
CA PRO A 56 10.12 12.65 1.45
C PRO A 56 9.50 14.04 1.61
N THR A 57 8.67 14.49 0.67
CA THR A 57 7.97 15.78 0.75
C THR A 57 6.66 15.69 1.55
N GLY A 58 6.33 14.53 2.12
CA GLY A 58 5.13 14.31 2.93
C GLY A 58 3.88 13.88 2.14
N HIS A 59 3.91 13.85 0.81
CA HIS A 59 2.77 13.35 0.02
C HIS A 59 2.59 11.85 0.21
N THR A 60 1.36 11.41 0.41
CA THR A 60 1.01 10.00 0.58
C THR A 60 0.17 9.50 -0.59
N TYR A 61 0.54 8.34 -1.12
CA TYR A 61 -0.13 7.67 -2.22
C TYR A 61 -0.61 6.28 -1.78
N HIS A 62 -1.80 5.89 -2.21
CA HIS A 62 -2.41 4.60 -1.89
C HIS A 62 -2.35 3.67 -3.11
N SER A 63 -1.65 2.54 -2.95
CA SER A 63 -1.61 1.44 -3.92
C SER A 63 -2.49 0.31 -3.43
N ARG A 64 -3.64 0.12 -4.08
CA ARG A 64 -4.62 -0.91 -3.73
C ARG A 64 -4.54 -2.05 -4.73
N ALA A 65 -4.40 -3.28 -4.25
CA ALA A 65 -4.30 -4.46 -5.11
C ALA A 65 -5.56 -4.58 -6.00
N PRO A 66 -5.42 -4.83 -7.31
CA PRO A 66 -6.57 -4.90 -8.21
C PRO A 66 -7.56 -5.99 -7.80
N ALA A 67 -8.81 -5.84 -8.22
CA ALA A 67 -9.80 -6.90 -8.12
C ALA A 67 -9.28 -8.18 -8.80
N PRO A 68 -9.34 -9.34 -8.13
CA PRO A 68 -9.12 -10.61 -8.82
C PRO A 68 -10.07 -10.73 -10.01
N PRO A 69 -9.69 -11.42 -11.09
CA PRO A 69 -10.59 -11.69 -12.20
C PRO A 69 -11.94 -12.25 -11.71
N GLY A 70 -13.05 -11.72 -12.23
CA GLY A 70 -14.41 -12.14 -11.83
C GLY A 70 -14.95 -11.49 -10.54
N HIS A 71 -14.16 -10.69 -9.83
CA HIS A 71 -14.63 -9.95 -8.65
C HIS A 71 -15.25 -8.60 -9.05
N ILE A 72 -16.51 -8.35 -8.63
CA ILE A 72 -17.14 -7.04 -8.78
C ILE A 72 -16.65 -6.15 -7.63
N ASP A 73 -15.82 -5.15 -7.93
CA ASP A 73 -15.32 -4.23 -6.90
C ASP A 73 -16.41 -3.21 -6.54
N ILE A 74 -17.29 -3.59 -5.62
CA ILE A 74 -18.36 -2.72 -5.10
C ILE A 74 -17.75 -1.80 -4.04
N GLY A 75 -16.91 -0.87 -4.45
CA GLY A 75 -16.56 0.33 -3.69
C GLY A 75 -17.39 1.47 -4.25
N THR A 76 -18.40 1.93 -3.52
CA THR A 76 -19.19 3.07 -4.00
C THR A 76 -18.28 4.32 -4.07
N PRO A 77 -18.40 5.17 -5.10
CA PRO A 77 -17.54 6.35 -5.26
C PRO A 77 -17.57 7.30 -4.04
N ARG A 78 -18.67 7.30 -3.26
CA ARG A 78 -18.91 8.21 -2.14
C ARG A 78 -18.18 7.81 -0.85
N GLU A 79 -17.98 6.52 -0.60
CA GLU A 79 -17.29 6.04 0.62
C GLU A 79 -15.77 6.16 0.51
N GLN A 80 -15.20 6.01 -0.69
CA GLN A 80 -13.78 6.27 -0.94
C GLN A 80 -13.41 7.74 -0.76
N LEU A 81 -14.23 8.66 -1.28
CA LEU A 81 -13.99 10.10 -1.17
C LEU A 81 -14.05 10.60 0.29
N LEU A 82 -14.94 10.04 1.11
CA LEU A 82 -15.07 10.42 2.52
C LEU A 82 -13.90 9.92 3.38
N HIS A 83 -13.30 8.77 3.05
CA HIS A 83 -12.16 8.23 3.80
C HIS A 83 -10.83 8.93 3.44
N ASP A 84 -10.64 9.29 2.16
CA ASP A 84 -9.45 9.99 1.67
C ASP A 84 -9.39 11.46 2.15
N LEU A 85 -10.51 12.03 2.62
CA LEU A 85 -10.59 13.39 3.17
C LEU A 85 -10.39 13.46 4.70
N THR A 86 -10.32 12.33 5.40
CA THR A 86 -10.24 12.27 6.87
C THR A 86 -9.03 11.49 7.41
N ALA A 87 -8.12 11.05 6.54
CA ALA A 87 -6.95 10.25 6.89
C ALA A 87 -5.63 11.01 6.67
#